data_AF-A0A833DPB3-F1
#
_entry.id   AF-A0A833DPB3-F1
#
_cell.length_a   1.000
_cell.length_b   1.000
_cell.length_c   1.000
_cell.angle_alpha   90.00
_cell.angle_beta   90.00
_cell.angle_gamma   90.00
#
_symmetry.space_group_name_H-M   'P 1'
#
loop_
_entity.id
_entity.type
_entity.pdbx_description
1 polymer ?
#
loop_
_entity_poly.entity_id
_entity_poly.type
_entity_poly.pdbx_seq_one_letter_code
_entity_poly.pdbx_strand_id
1 'polypeptide(L)'
;MGGVFCPKCESSVEATAKFCLGCGHDFTTEGAITSTGHDLNQLKEVIRQREDLSMAEKFDMIAKVEEGANPITLGIAAAAVGEEDFEEESDSKKSNIFEEFYSFGESEAAKHAVRAVTRPTPAWGLLDSGKLNLGQKMYREAMSVGLDASTQIHTVASGEHDDIDAEAMRAIPVLKPPTRSFCPKCGSDIHANTLMQWRKWRDLSNEVLSIQLEASMEASIIQVAAHFVSEVETLEKKLKQLKKDHRAAKKKLDKLDVEELRKSIEEEIRPELEKEIRAELGIEAKSAAKGRSAAGTSKAKTGASKGRASSATKSKAVG
;
A
#
# COMPACT_ATOMS: atom_id res chain seq x y z
N MET A 1 31.00 11.00 1.44
CA MET A 1 31.42 10.09 0.33
C MET A 1 32.93 9.94 0.35
N GLY A 2 33.46 8.90 1.02
CA GLY A 2 34.91 8.62 1.04
C GLY A 2 35.34 7.89 -0.21
N GLY A 3 36.40 8.36 -0.86
CA GLY A 3 36.96 7.70 -2.03
C GLY A 3 38.02 8.53 -2.74
N VAL A 4 38.68 7.89 -3.68
CA VAL A 4 39.70 8.49 -4.55
C VAL A 4 39.13 8.54 -5.96
N PHE A 5 39.34 9.64 -6.66
CA PHE A 5 38.71 9.91 -7.94
C PHE A 5 39.74 10.11 -9.04
N CYS A 6 39.31 9.85 -10.28
CA CYS A 6 40.11 10.20 -11.45
C CYS A 6 40.03 11.71 -11.71
N PRO A 7 41.17 12.43 -11.87
CA PRO A 7 41.17 13.86 -12.12
C PRO A 7 40.54 14.27 -13.47
N LYS A 8 40.39 13.32 -14.41
CA LYS A 8 39.81 13.59 -15.74
C LYS A 8 38.32 13.30 -15.89
N CYS A 9 37.80 12.32 -15.15
CA CYS A 9 36.42 11.84 -15.35
C CYS A 9 35.65 11.67 -14.05
N GLU A 10 36.25 12.02 -12.91
CA GLU A 10 35.64 12.00 -11.57
C GLU A 10 35.03 10.65 -11.17
N SER A 11 35.31 9.58 -11.93
CA SER A 11 34.93 8.23 -11.56
C SER A 11 35.67 7.82 -10.29
N SER A 12 35.03 7.07 -9.41
CA SER A 12 35.73 6.43 -8.30
C SER A 12 36.77 5.44 -8.82
N VAL A 13 37.96 5.49 -8.25
CA VAL A 13 39.10 4.65 -8.62
C VAL A 13 39.73 4.08 -7.36
N GLU A 14 40.22 2.84 -7.45
CA GLU A 14 41.02 2.25 -6.37
C GLU A 14 42.36 3.00 -6.20
N ALA A 15 42.74 3.28 -4.95
CA ALA A 15 43.93 4.07 -4.61
C ALA A 15 45.29 3.46 -5.06
N THR A 16 45.28 2.20 -5.52
CA THR A 16 46.44 1.47 -6.02
C THR A 16 46.40 1.25 -7.54
N ALA A 17 45.34 1.69 -8.22
CA ALA A 17 45.20 1.53 -9.66
C ALA A 17 46.25 2.37 -10.39
N LYS A 18 46.86 1.77 -11.42
CA LYS A 18 47.81 2.48 -12.31
C LYS A 18 47.12 3.21 -13.45
N PHE A 19 45.90 2.80 -13.80
CA PHE A 19 45.12 3.40 -14.88
C PHE A 19 43.66 3.55 -14.48
N CYS A 20 43.00 4.60 -14.96
CA CYS A 20 41.56 4.77 -14.79
C CYS A 20 40.81 3.85 -15.75
N LEU A 21 39.94 2.99 -15.22
CA LEU A 21 39.12 2.08 -16.02
C LEU A 21 38.05 2.80 -16.85
N GLY A 22 37.65 4.02 -16.45
CA GLY A 22 36.65 4.83 -17.16
C GLY A 22 37.20 5.59 -18.36
N CYS A 23 38.35 6.26 -18.20
CA CYS A 23 38.90 7.17 -19.22
C CYS A 23 40.31 6.83 -19.72
N GLY A 24 40.94 5.77 -19.19
CA GLY A 24 42.28 5.33 -19.61
C GLY A 24 43.43 6.25 -19.15
N HIS A 25 43.19 7.16 -18.21
CA HIS A 25 44.22 8.05 -17.67
C HIS A 25 45.25 7.26 -16.84
N ASP A 26 46.53 7.60 -17.00
CA ASP A 26 47.66 6.97 -16.33
C ASP A 26 47.98 7.71 -15.02
N PHE A 27 47.91 7.00 -13.89
CA PHE A 27 48.12 7.56 -12.55
C PHE A 27 49.61 7.66 -12.14
N THR A 28 50.52 7.29 -13.05
CA THR A 28 51.96 7.41 -12.80
C THR A 28 52.49 8.84 -13.01
N THR A 29 51.80 9.66 -13.82
CA THR A 29 52.17 11.07 -14.06
C THR A 29 51.37 12.05 -13.20
N GLU A 30 50.07 11.83 -13.06
CA GLU A 30 49.16 12.62 -12.23
C GLU A 30 48.36 11.62 -11.39
N GLY A 31 48.57 11.61 -10.07
CA GLY A 31 47.95 10.61 -9.21
C GLY A 31 46.44 10.80 -9.11
N ALA A 32 45.77 9.78 -8.59
CA ALA A 32 44.35 9.88 -8.29
C ALA A 32 44.13 10.92 -7.17
N ILE A 33 43.00 11.62 -7.21
CA ILE A 33 42.72 12.75 -6.31
C ILE A 33 41.79 12.35 -5.16
N THR A 34 41.99 12.91 -3.97
CA THR A 34 41.02 12.75 -2.86
C THR A 34 39.72 13.51 -3.15
N SER A 35 38.69 13.27 -2.34
CA SER A 35 37.45 14.08 -2.28
C SER A 35 37.70 15.59 -2.22
N THR A 36 38.81 16.00 -1.60
CA THR A 36 39.25 17.39 -1.46
C THR A 36 40.15 17.88 -2.61
N GLY A 37 40.27 17.11 -3.70
CA GLY A 37 41.05 17.49 -4.89
C GLY A 37 42.58 17.43 -4.75
N HIS A 38 43.10 16.80 -3.69
CA HIS A 38 44.54 16.69 -3.48
C HIS A 38 45.09 15.41 -4.11
N ASP A 39 46.26 15.47 -4.76
CA ASP A 39 46.90 14.30 -5.36
C ASP A 39 47.40 13.32 -4.28
N LEU A 40 46.94 12.08 -4.37
CA LEU A 40 47.34 11.01 -3.46
C LEU A 40 48.84 10.74 -3.42
N ASN A 41 49.53 10.80 -4.56
CA ASN A 41 50.96 10.49 -4.60
C ASN A 41 51.76 11.55 -3.82
N GLN A 42 51.36 12.81 -3.96
CA GLN A 42 51.93 13.92 -3.20
C GLN A 42 51.64 13.77 -1.69
N LEU A 43 50.42 13.40 -1.31
CA LEU A 43 50.08 13.16 0.09
C LEU A 43 50.90 12.00 0.70
N LYS A 44 51.08 10.90 -0.04
CA LYS A 44 51.93 9.77 0.40
C LYS A 44 53.38 10.20 0.59
N GLU A 45 53.91 11.07 -0.27
CA GLU A 45 55.27 11.60 -0.13
C GLU A 45 55.40 12.51 1.10
N VAL A 46 54.43 13.40 1.33
CA VAL A 46 54.39 14.28 2.52
C VAL A 46 54.32 13.45 3.80
N ILE A 47 53.50 12.40 3.85
CA ILE A 47 53.41 11.52 5.03
C ILE A 47 54.72 10.76 5.26
N ARG A 48 55.40 10.30 4.20
CA ARG A 48 56.71 9.63 4.31
C ARG A 48 57.79 10.56 4.85
N GLN A 49 57.77 11.83 4.46
CA GLN A 49 58.76 12.84 4.86
C GLN A 49 58.58 13.37 6.29
N ARG A 50 57.39 13.22 6.91
CA ARG A 50 57.18 13.64 8.31
C ARG A 50 58.07 12.83 9.26
N GLU A 51 58.95 13.48 10.00
CA GLU A 51 59.82 12.81 10.99
C GLU A 51 59.10 12.61 12.35
N ASP A 52 57.97 13.28 12.54
CA ASP A 52 57.20 13.32 13.78
C ASP A 52 56.35 12.07 14.04
N LEU A 53 56.22 11.19 13.04
CA LEU A 53 55.38 9.99 13.06
C LEU A 53 56.24 8.74 13.00
N SER A 54 55.88 7.73 13.78
CA SER A 54 56.50 6.41 13.68
C SER A 54 56.15 5.76 12.33
N MET A 55 56.98 4.81 11.88
CA MET A 55 56.71 4.10 10.62
C MET A 55 55.33 3.43 10.59
N ALA A 56 54.85 2.93 11.74
CA ALA A 56 53.51 2.34 11.86
C ALA A 56 52.40 3.38 11.65
N GLU A 57 52.53 4.55 12.26
CA GLU A 57 51.57 5.65 12.09
C GLU A 57 51.60 6.23 10.68
N LYS A 58 52.75 6.24 10.01
CA LYS A 58 52.86 6.61 8.59
C LYS A 58 52.06 5.67 7.70
N PHE A 59 52.17 4.36 7.90
CA PHE A 59 51.40 3.38 7.13
C PHE A 59 49.89 3.48 7.40
N ASP A 60 49.50 3.71 8.66
CA ASP A 60 48.09 3.89 9.03
C ASP A 60 47.49 5.19 8.43
N MET A 61 48.26 6.29 8.43
CA MET A 61 47.83 7.54 7.79
C MET A 61 47.73 7.42 6.27
N ILE A 62 48.64 6.67 5.63
CA ILE A 62 48.55 6.38 4.19
C ILE A 62 47.31 5.55 3.89
N ALA A 63 47.01 4.52 4.69
CA ALA A 63 45.81 3.70 4.53
C ALA A 63 44.53 4.54 4.65
N LYS A 64 44.44 5.41 5.66
CA LYS A 64 43.31 6.33 5.83
C LYS A 64 43.10 7.26 4.63
N VAL A 65 44.19 7.80 4.07
CA VAL A 65 44.13 8.65 2.88
C VAL A 65 43.78 7.86 1.60
N GLU A 66 44.24 6.61 1.49
CA GLU A 66 43.86 5.69 0.39
C GLU A 66 42.38 5.23 0.48
N GLU A 67 41.83 5.15 1.69
CA GLU A 67 40.40 4.90 1.94
C GLU A 67 39.53 6.16 1.72
N GLY A 68 40.15 7.30 1.39
CA GLY A 68 39.45 8.53 1.06
C GLY A 68 39.09 9.39 2.28
N ALA A 69 39.80 9.25 3.40
CA ALA A 69 39.70 10.20 4.50
C ALA A 69 40.21 11.58 4.07
N ASN A 70 39.54 12.64 4.54
CA ASN A 70 39.88 14.01 4.17
C ASN A 70 41.30 14.37 4.68
N PRO A 71 42.25 14.75 3.80
CA PRO A 71 43.60 15.09 4.22
C PRO A 71 43.67 16.37 5.08
N ILE A 72 42.62 17.20 5.05
CA ILE A 72 42.47 18.41 5.86
C ILE A 72 42.16 18.03 7.33
N THR A 73 41.21 17.11 7.57
CA THR A 73 40.89 16.64 8.93
C THR A 73 42.02 15.82 9.53
N LEU A 74 42.84 15.18 8.69
CA LEU A 74 44.06 14.47 9.10
C LEU A 74 45.26 15.41 9.34
N GLY A 75 45.09 16.73 9.19
CA GLY A 75 46.14 17.73 9.39
C GLY A 75 47.32 17.58 8.41
N ILE A 76 47.09 16.97 7.24
CA ILE A 76 48.10 16.79 6.19
C ILE A 76 48.09 17.98 5.23
N ALA A 77 46.90 18.51 4.93
CA ALA A 77 46.69 19.68 4.10
C ALA A 77 46.05 20.82 4.89
N ALA A 78 46.36 22.07 4.53
CA ALA A 78 45.68 23.24 5.08
C ALA A 78 44.28 23.37 4.45
N ALA A 79 43.28 23.71 5.27
CA ALA A 79 41.97 24.09 4.74
C ALA A 79 42.12 25.36 3.89
N ALA A 80 41.47 25.39 2.72
CA ALA A 80 41.22 26.65 2.05
C ALA A 80 40.35 27.50 2.99
N VAL A 81 40.73 28.76 3.22
CA VAL A 81 40.02 29.68 4.11
C VAL A 81 38.63 29.93 3.53
N GLY A 82 37.59 29.21 3.99
CA GLY A 82 36.22 29.48 3.56
C GLY A 82 35.13 28.40 3.70
N GLU A 83 35.39 27.18 4.17
CA GLU A 83 34.29 26.20 4.38
C GLU A 83 34.12 25.86 5.86
N GLU A 84 32.94 26.20 6.37
CA GLU A 84 32.45 25.90 7.71
C GLU A 84 32.19 24.39 7.86
N ASP A 85 32.53 23.87 9.04
CA ASP A 85 32.43 22.46 9.42
C ASP A 85 30.99 21.93 9.27
N PHE A 86 30.76 21.09 8.26
CA PHE A 86 29.58 20.22 8.23
C PHE A 86 29.83 19.02 9.14
N GLU A 87 29.41 19.13 10.39
CA GLU A 87 29.24 17.99 11.28
C GLU A 87 28.14 17.07 10.71
N GLU A 88 28.53 15.91 10.17
CA GLU A 88 27.59 14.83 9.83
C GLU A 88 27.04 14.22 11.13
N GLU A 89 25.88 14.71 11.59
CA GLU A 89 25.02 13.99 12.54
C GLU A 89 24.60 12.65 11.92
N SER A 90 25.28 11.58 12.30
CA SER A 90 24.93 10.21 11.93
C SER A 90 23.75 9.71 12.78
N ASP A 91 22.58 10.33 12.65
CA ASP A 91 21.33 9.72 13.12
C ASP A 91 20.72 8.89 11.98
N SER A 92 21.43 7.81 11.63
CA SER A 92 20.91 6.84 10.67
C SER A 92 19.80 6.04 11.35
N LYS A 93 18.57 6.57 11.35
CA LYS A 93 17.42 5.71 11.08
C LYS A 93 17.80 4.94 9.83
N LYS A 94 18.07 3.64 9.96
CA LYS A 94 18.19 2.74 8.82
C LYS A 94 16.81 2.72 8.15
N SER A 95 16.51 3.73 7.33
CA SER A 95 15.49 3.62 6.32
C SER A 95 15.89 2.38 5.53
N ASN A 96 14.94 1.44 5.38
CA ASN A 96 15.14 0.37 4.44
C ASN A 96 15.45 1.05 3.10
N ILE A 97 16.68 0.92 2.59
CA ILE A 97 17.10 1.47 1.29
C ILE A 97 16.04 1.09 0.23
N PHE A 98 15.41 -0.08 0.38
CA PHE A 98 14.33 -0.51 -0.47
C PHE A 98 13.08 0.42 -0.49
N GLU A 99 12.66 0.98 0.64
CA GLU A 99 11.52 1.93 0.71
C GLU A 99 11.86 3.30 0.09
N GLU A 100 13.13 3.69 0.10
CA GLU A 100 13.59 4.94 -0.50
C GLU A 100 13.67 4.85 -2.04
N PHE A 101 13.97 3.66 -2.58
CA PHE A 101 14.21 3.46 -4.00
C PHE A 101 13.05 2.80 -4.77
N TYR A 102 12.08 2.18 -4.09
CA TYR A 102 10.99 1.48 -4.78
C TYR A 102 9.63 1.74 -4.15
N SER A 103 8.76 2.38 -4.93
CA SER A 103 7.35 2.55 -4.58
C SER A 103 6.47 1.57 -5.38
N PHE A 104 5.55 0.90 -4.68
CA PHE A 104 4.68 -0.09 -5.29
C PHE A 104 3.80 0.55 -6.37
N GLY A 105 3.81 -0.04 -7.57
CA GLY A 105 2.97 0.39 -8.67
C GLY A 105 3.55 1.50 -9.54
N GLU A 106 4.83 1.85 -9.41
CA GLU A 106 5.50 2.77 -10.34
C GLU A 106 5.98 2.07 -11.61
N SER A 107 6.57 0.87 -11.48
CA SER A 107 7.16 0.12 -12.59
C SER A 107 6.20 -0.09 -13.78
N GLU A 108 6.57 0.48 -14.92
CA GLU A 108 5.82 0.36 -16.18
C GLU A 108 5.89 -1.08 -16.71
N ALA A 109 7.04 -1.74 -16.59
CA ALA A 109 7.22 -3.13 -16.97
C ALA A 109 6.27 -4.06 -16.18
N ALA A 110 6.15 -3.86 -14.87
CA ALA A 110 5.23 -4.62 -14.04
C ALA A 110 3.77 -4.39 -14.46
N LYS A 111 3.37 -3.15 -14.73
CA LYS A 111 2.02 -2.83 -15.24
C LYS A 111 1.72 -3.53 -16.56
N HIS A 112 2.68 -3.57 -17.48
CA HIS A 112 2.51 -4.27 -18.76
C HIS A 112 2.39 -5.78 -18.58
N ALA A 113 3.22 -6.39 -17.73
CA ALA A 113 3.15 -7.82 -17.43
C ALA A 113 1.80 -8.19 -16.78
N VAL A 114 1.37 -7.42 -15.77
CA VAL A 114 0.06 -7.59 -15.14
C VAL A 114 -1.05 -7.45 -16.17
N ARG A 115 -1.03 -6.42 -17.02
CA ARG A 115 -2.02 -6.23 -18.10
C ARG A 115 -2.06 -7.41 -19.07
N ALA A 116 -0.91 -7.97 -19.46
CA ALA A 116 -0.86 -9.09 -20.40
C ALA A 116 -1.56 -10.34 -19.83
N VAL A 117 -1.34 -10.63 -18.54
CA VAL A 117 -1.91 -11.81 -17.88
C VAL A 117 -3.38 -11.59 -17.47
N THR A 118 -3.72 -10.38 -17.02
CA THR A 118 -5.06 -10.07 -16.48
C THR A 118 -6.06 -9.70 -17.56
N ARG A 119 -5.67 -9.12 -18.70
CA ARG A 119 -6.57 -8.79 -19.83
C ARG A 119 -7.55 -9.90 -20.23
N PRO A 120 -7.14 -11.17 -20.39
CA PRO A 120 -8.07 -12.24 -20.76
C PRO A 120 -9.02 -12.65 -19.61
N THR A 121 -8.78 -12.20 -18.39
CA THR A 121 -9.56 -12.60 -17.21
C THR A 121 -10.82 -11.73 -17.05
N PRO A 122 -11.91 -12.27 -16.48
CA PRO A 122 -13.12 -11.50 -16.20
C PRO A 122 -12.88 -10.35 -15.21
N ALA A 123 -11.81 -10.40 -14.41
CA ALA A 123 -11.42 -9.34 -13.50
C ALA A 123 -11.02 -8.06 -14.24
N TRP A 124 -10.46 -8.17 -15.45
CA TRP A 124 -10.11 -7.00 -16.25
C TRP A 124 -11.35 -6.24 -16.75
N GLY A 125 -12.44 -6.94 -17.09
CA GLY A 125 -13.71 -6.31 -17.42
C GLY A 125 -14.31 -5.51 -16.25
N LEU A 126 -14.03 -5.91 -15.00
CA LEU A 126 -14.44 -5.16 -13.80
C LEU A 126 -13.58 -3.92 -13.56
N LEU A 127 -12.30 -3.97 -13.94
CA LEU A 127 -11.39 -2.83 -13.91
C LEU A 127 -11.75 -1.81 -15.00
N ASP A 128 -11.97 -2.27 -16.24
CA ASP A 128 -12.35 -1.42 -17.38
C ASP A 128 -13.72 -0.77 -17.17
N SER A 129 -14.66 -1.47 -16.51
CA SER A 129 -15.96 -0.91 -16.13
C SER A 129 -15.92 0.03 -14.92
N GLY A 130 -14.74 0.26 -14.32
CA GLY A 130 -14.54 1.15 -13.17
C GLY A 130 -15.15 0.65 -11.85
N LYS A 131 -15.65 -0.59 -11.82
CA LYS A 131 -16.21 -1.22 -10.61
C LYS A 131 -15.12 -1.66 -9.64
N LEU A 132 -13.95 -2.04 -10.17
CA LEU A 132 -12.77 -2.39 -9.38
C LEU A 132 -11.75 -1.26 -9.47
N ASN A 133 -11.36 -0.70 -8.33
CA ASN A 133 -10.42 0.41 -8.26
C ASN A 133 -9.16 -0.03 -7.51
N LEU A 134 -8.08 -0.26 -8.27
CA LEU A 134 -6.76 -0.62 -7.72
C LEU A 134 -6.12 0.48 -6.87
N GLY A 135 -6.62 1.72 -6.98
CA GLY A 135 -6.21 2.86 -6.17
C GLY A 135 -6.88 2.96 -4.80
N GLN A 136 -7.81 2.05 -4.46
CA GLN A 136 -8.41 2.05 -3.12
C GLN A 136 -7.33 1.78 -2.07
N LYS A 137 -7.46 2.46 -0.92
CA LYS A 137 -6.52 2.39 0.20
C LYS A 137 -6.23 0.94 0.61
N MET A 138 -7.27 0.09 0.63
CA MET A 138 -7.17 -1.34 0.94
C MET A 138 -6.19 -2.11 0.06
N TYR A 139 -6.16 -1.87 -1.27
CA TYR A 139 -5.25 -2.57 -2.16
C TYR A 139 -3.81 -2.09 -1.96
N ARG A 140 -3.62 -0.79 -1.72
CA ARG A 140 -2.28 -0.26 -1.42
C ARG A 140 -1.73 -0.79 -0.11
N GLU A 141 -2.57 -0.85 0.92
CA GLU A 141 -2.20 -1.43 2.22
C GLU A 141 -1.91 -2.93 2.12
N ALA A 142 -2.70 -3.69 1.36
CA ALA A 142 -2.42 -5.09 1.12
C ALA A 142 -1.10 -5.32 0.38
N MET A 143 -0.81 -4.49 -0.64
CA MET A 143 0.43 -4.61 -1.39
C MET A 143 1.65 -4.12 -0.60
N SER A 144 1.51 -3.14 0.30
CA SER A 144 2.59 -2.74 1.20
C SER A 144 2.91 -3.84 2.22
N VAL A 145 1.89 -4.47 2.81
CA VAL A 145 2.08 -5.63 3.70
C VAL A 145 2.76 -6.79 2.97
N GLY A 146 2.42 -7.02 1.70
CA GLY A 146 3.13 -7.99 0.85
C GLY A 146 4.60 -7.63 0.63
N LEU A 147 4.90 -6.34 0.44
CA LEU A 147 6.25 -5.84 0.32
C LEU A 147 7.05 -6.07 1.60
N ASP A 148 6.46 -5.75 2.75
CA ASP A 148 7.07 -5.92 4.07
C ASP A 148 7.37 -7.40 4.37
N ALA A 149 6.48 -8.31 3.99
CA ALA A 149 6.72 -9.76 4.10
C ALA A 149 7.93 -10.21 3.25
N SER A 150 8.09 -9.63 2.05
CA SER A 150 9.22 -9.96 1.18
C SER A 150 10.56 -9.43 1.69
N THR A 151 10.57 -8.25 2.32
CA THR A 151 11.79 -7.67 2.91
C THR A 151 12.18 -8.39 4.20
N GLN A 152 11.21 -8.89 4.96
CA GLN A 152 11.44 -9.67 6.16
C GLN A 152 12.21 -10.97 5.89
N ILE A 153 12.04 -11.57 4.70
CA ILE A 153 12.85 -12.73 4.29
C ILE A 153 14.35 -12.40 4.29
N HIS A 154 14.74 -11.21 3.86
CA HIS A 154 16.13 -10.79 3.80
C HIS A 154 16.69 -10.35 5.17
N THR A 155 15.89 -9.66 5.99
CA THR A 155 16.33 -9.21 7.33
C THR A 155 16.59 -10.41 8.23
N VAL A 156 15.72 -11.42 8.18
CA VAL A 156 15.86 -12.64 8.96
C VAL A 156 17.03 -13.49 8.44
N ALA A 157 17.18 -13.64 7.13
CA ALA A 157 18.38 -14.23 6.52
C ALA A 157 19.70 -13.55 6.97
N SER A 158 19.66 -12.26 7.30
CA SER A 158 20.83 -11.51 7.72
C SER A 158 21.28 -11.80 9.17
N GLY A 159 20.39 -12.32 10.02
CA GLY A 159 20.70 -12.61 11.44
C GLY A 159 19.83 -11.90 12.47
N GLU A 160 18.88 -11.04 12.05
CA GLU A 160 17.98 -10.31 12.96
C GLU A 160 16.67 -11.10 13.13
N HIS A 161 16.46 -11.77 14.26
CA HIS A 161 15.19 -12.46 14.52
C HIS A 161 14.92 -12.67 16.02
N ASP A 162 13.80 -12.13 16.50
CA ASP A 162 13.24 -12.38 17.84
C ASP A 162 12.05 -13.40 17.80
N ASP A 163 11.37 -13.59 16.65
CA ASP A 163 10.11 -14.38 16.60
C ASP A 163 9.95 -15.35 15.38
N ILE A 164 10.99 -15.59 14.58
CA ILE A 164 10.90 -16.42 13.36
C ILE A 164 11.71 -17.71 13.49
N ASP A 165 11.17 -18.83 12.98
CA ASP A 165 11.83 -20.13 12.98
C ASP A 165 13.14 -20.08 12.17
N ALA A 166 14.26 -20.11 12.89
CA ALA A 166 15.60 -20.07 12.33
C ALA A 166 15.92 -21.30 11.45
N GLU A 167 15.19 -22.42 11.61
CA GLU A 167 15.39 -23.61 10.78
C GLU A 167 14.77 -23.45 9.39
N ALA A 168 13.54 -22.91 9.30
CA ALA A 168 12.87 -22.60 8.05
C ALA A 168 13.67 -21.58 7.21
N MET A 169 14.30 -20.61 7.87
CA MET A 169 15.02 -19.52 7.19
C MET A 169 16.42 -19.90 6.72
N ARG A 170 16.98 -21.03 7.18
CA ARG A 170 18.22 -21.61 6.60
C ARG A 170 18.03 -22.17 5.21
N ALA A 171 16.80 -22.48 4.80
CA ALA A 171 16.49 -22.90 3.45
C ALA A 171 16.75 -21.78 2.43
N ILE A 172 16.75 -20.52 2.89
CA ILE A 172 16.93 -19.35 2.03
C ILE A 172 18.42 -19.12 1.76
N PRO A 173 18.87 -19.17 0.50
CA PRO A 173 20.28 -18.95 0.15
C PRO A 173 20.73 -17.52 0.48
N VAL A 174 21.53 -17.36 1.54
CA VAL A 174 22.09 -16.05 1.93
C VAL A 174 23.44 -15.84 1.26
N LEU A 175 23.50 -14.90 0.32
CA LEU A 175 24.71 -14.56 -0.41
C LEU A 175 25.45 -13.42 0.28
N LYS A 176 26.12 -13.73 1.39
CA LYS A 176 27.02 -12.78 2.04
C LYS A 176 28.35 -12.71 1.27
N PRO A 177 28.81 -11.51 0.85
CA PRO A 177 30.15 -11.36 0.31
C PRO A 177 31.19 -11.71 1.38
N PRO A 178 32.28 -12.42 1.04
CA PRO A 178 33.31 -12.76 2.00
C PRO A 178 34.08 -11.52 2.45
N THR A 179 34.40 -11.46 3.73
CA THR A 179 35.14 -10.37 4.36
C THR A 179 36.65 -10.41 4.09
N ARG A 180 37.16 -11.48 3.48
CA ARG A 180 38.59 -11.66 3.17
C ARG A 180 38.81 -11.92 1.69
N SER A 181 39.84 -11.28 1.15
CA SER A 181 40.27 -11.34 -0.24
C SER A 181 40.79 -12.72 -0.69
N PHE A 182 41.10 -13.63 0.23
CA PHE A 182 41.66 -14.94 -0.10
C PHE A 182 40.95 -16.04 0.68
N CYS A 183 40.61 -17.14 0.00
CA CYS A 183 40.15 -18.34 0.67
C CYS A 183 41.37 -19.12 1.22
N PRO A 184 41.55 -19.21 2.55
CA PRO A 184 42.72 -19.86 3.13
C PRO A 184 42.77 -21.38 2.92
N LYS A 185 41.67 -22.02 2.50
CA LYS A 185 41.63 -23.47 2.23
C LYS A 185 42.07 -23.86 0.82
N CYS A 186 41.90 -22.99 -0.18
CA CYS A 186 42.19 -23.33 -1.58
C CYS A 186 43.05 -22.30 -2.31
N GLY A 187 43.44 -21.19 -1.68
CA GLY A 187 44.26 -20.15 -2.29
C GLY A 187 43.58 -19.46 -3.47
N SER A 188 42.27 -19.67 -3.67
CA SER A 188 41.54 -19.09 -4.80
C SER A 188 41.40 -17.58 -4.62
N ASP A 189 41.77 -16.86 -5.67
CA ASP A 189 41.66 -15.41 -5.83
C ASP A 189 40.21 -14.91 -5.68
N ILE A 190 40.06 -13.63 -5.33
CA ILE A 190 38.79 -12.90 -5.22
C ILE A 190 37.95 -13.12 -6.48
N HIS A 191 38.55 -13.04 -7.67
CA HIS A 191 37.83 -13.16 -8.92
C HIS A 191 37.19 -14.54 -9.12
N ALA A 192 37.89 -15.62 -8.75
CA ALA A 192 37.33 -16.97 -8.83
C ALA A 192 36.17 -17.14 -7.85
N ASN A 193 36.28 -16.55 -6.65
CA ASN A 193 35.21 -16.61 -5.67
C ASN A 193 34.01 -15.72 -6.05
N THR A 194 34.21 -14.52 -6.58
CA THR A 194 33.11 -13.66 -7.06
C THR A 194 32.38 -14.32 -8.22
N LEU A 195 33.08 -14.99 -9.14
CA LEU A 195 32.44 -15.81 -10.18
C LEU A 195 31.62 -16.96 -9.60
N MET A 196 32.11 -17.64 -8.56
CA MET A 196 31.35 -18.70 -7.89
C MET A 196 30.10 -18.15 -7.17
N GLN A 197 30.19 -16.98 -6.53
CA GLN A 197 29.03 -16.32 -5.93
C GLN A 197 28.04 -15.82 -6.99
N TRP A 198 28.51 -15.30 -8.12
CA TRP A 198 27.66 -14.95 -9.26
C TRP A 198 26.94 -16.16 -9.85
N ARG A 199 27.62 -17.31 -9.93
CA ARG A 199 26.99 -18.56 -10.37
C ARG A 199 25.92 -19.01 -9.38
N LYS A 200 26.23 -19.02 -8.08
CA LYS A 200 25.26 -19.33 -7.03
C LYS A 200 24.07 -18.38 -7.06
N TRP A 201 24.32 -17.08 -7.21
CA TRP A 201 23.26 -16.09 -7.36
C TRP A 201 22.41 -16.38 -8.59
N ARG A 202 23.01 -16.59 -9.76
CA ARG A 202 22.26 -16.92 -10.98
C ARG A 202 21.44 -18.21 -10.87
N ASP A 203 21.95 -19.22 -10.17
CA ASP A 203 21.28 -20.51 -10.03
C ASP A 203 20.17 -20.47 -8.95
N LEU A 204 20.37 -19.71 -7.87
CA LEU A 204 19.49 -19.67 -6.69
C LEU A 204 18.60 -18.41 -6.64
N SER A 205 18.85 -17.39 -7.46
CA SER A 205 18.05 -16.15 -7.46
C SER A 205 16.61 -16.41 -7.82
N ASN A 206 16.35 -17.34 -8.76
CA ASN A 206 15.00 -17.74 -9.11
C ASN A 206 14.24 -18.34 -7.92
N GLU A 207 14.93 -19.14 -7.10
CA GLU A 207 14.35 -19.76 -5.90
C GLU A 207 14.05 -18.70 -4.83
N VAL A 208 15.02 -17.83 -4.51
CA VAL A 208 14.81 -16.72 -3.57
C VAL A 208 13.68 -15.80 -4.02
N LEU A 209 13.66 -15.41 -5.30
CA LEU A 209 12.61 -14.56 -5.87
C LEU A 209 11.25 -15.26 -5.83
N SER A 210 11.20 -16.57 -6.06
CA SER A 210 9.94 -17.33 -5.97
C SER A 210 9.38 -17.35 -4.55
N ILE A 211 10.23 -17.59 -3.54
CA ILE A 211 9.84 -17.57 -2.12
C ILE A 211 9.37 -16.17 -1.70
N GLN A 212 10.06 -15.12 -2.17
CA GLN A 212 9.66 -13.73 -1.92
C GLN A 212 8.33 -13.38 -2.55
N LEU A 213 8.11 -13.79 -3.80
CA LEU A 213 6.86 -13.58 -4.49
C LEU A 213 5.73 -14.35 -3.80
N GLU A 214 5.95 -15.60 -3.42
CA GLU A 214 4.99 -16.42 -2.66
C GLU A 214 4.60 -15.74 -1.35
N ALA A 215 5.57 -15.38 -0.50
CA ALA A 215 5.31 -14.70 0.76
C ALA A 215 4.59 -13.35 0.58
N SER A 216 5.00 -12.55 -0.43
CA SER A 216 4.37 -11.26 -0.72
C SER A 216 2.92 -11.40 -1.20
N MET A 217 2.66 -12.39 -2.05
CA MET A 217 1.33 -12.68 -2.58
C MET A 217 0.43 -13.25 -1.48
N GLU A 218 0.93 -14.15 -0.64
CA GLU A 218 0.16 -14.69 0.47
C GLU A 218 -0.22 -13.59 1.47
N ALA A 219 0.73 -12.77 1.91
CA ALA A 219 0.47 -11.70 2.86
C ALA A 219 -0.54 -10.66 2.30
N SER A 220 -0.39 -10.29 1.03
CA SER A 220 -1.32 -9.37 0.37
C SER A 220 -2.72 -9.97 0.19
N ILE A 221 -2.83 -11.23 -0.22
CA ILE A 221 -4.12 -11.93 -0.36
C ILE A 221 -4.81 -12.10 0.99
N ILE A 222 -4.06 -12.43 2.05
CA ILE A 222 -4.60 -12.52 3.42
C ILE A 222 -5.21 -11.19 3.84
N GLN A 223 -4.52 -10.08 3.60
CA GLN A 223 -5.03 -8.75 3.97
C GLN A 223 -6.29 -8.38 3.18
N VAL A 224 -6.33 -8.67 1.87
CA VAL A 224 -7.52 -8.47 1.03
C VAL A 224 -8.68 -9.36 1.49
N ALA A 225 -8.41 -10.63 1.78
CA ALA A 225 -9.41 -11.58 2.27
C ALA A 225 -9.97 -11.13 3.62
N ALA A 226 -9.12 -10.69 4.55
CA ALA A 226 -9.54 -10.18 5.85
C ALA A 226 -10.48 -8.97 5.70
N HIS A 227 -10.16 -8.05 4.79
CA HIS A 227 -11.04 -6.92 4.48
C HIS A 227 -12.41 -7.40 3.98
N PHE A 228 -12.46 -8.28 2.98
CA PHE A 228 -13.74 -8.76 2.45
C PHE A 228 -14.56 -9.55 3.47
N VAL A 229 -13.92 -10.38 4.29
CA VAL A 229 -14.60 -11.09 5.38
C VAL A 229 -15.19 -10.10 6.38
N SER A 230 -14.43 -9.07 6.77
CA SER A 230 -14.91 -8.04 7.69
C SER A 230 -16.10 -7.26 7.11
N GLU A 231 -16.08 -6.93 5.82
CA GLU A 231 -17.18 -6.25 5.14
C GLU A 231 -18.43 -7.13 5.08
N VAL A 232 -18.28 -8.42 4.74
CA VAL A 232 -19.38 -9.38 4.71
C VAL A 232 -20.03 -9.49 6.09
N GLU A 233 -19.25 -9.59 7.16
CA GLU A 233 -19.80 -9.59 8.53
C GLU A 233 -20.56 -8.30 8.87
N THR A 234 -20.06 -7.14 8.44
CA THR A 234 -20.77 -5.87 8.64
C THR A 234 -22.07 -5.81 7.86
N LEU A 235 -22.09 -6.32 6.63
CA LEU A 235 -23.28 -6.40 5.79
C LEU A 235 -24.30 -7.37 6.38
N GLU A 236 -23.87 -8.51 6.91
CA GLU A 236 -24.75 -9.44 7.62
C GLU A 236 -25.39 -8.80 8.85
N LYS A 237 -24.61 -8.04 9.64
CA LYS A 237 -25.14 -7.29 10.80
C LYS A 237 -26.18 -6.26 10.35
N LYS A 238 -25.90 -5.51 9.28
CA LYS A 238 -26.86 -4.55 8.68
C LYS A 238 -28.11 -5.24 8.16
N LEU A 239 -27.99 -6.38 7.49
CA LEU A 239 -29.14 -7.16 7.00
C LEU A 239 -30.00 -7.72 8.15
N LYS A 240 -29.37 -8.21 9.22
CA LYS A 240 -30.08 -8.64 10.44
C LYS A 240 -30.83 -7.46 11.06
N GLN A 241 -30.21 -6.28 11.11
CA GLN A 241 -30.85 -5.06 11.61
C GLN A 241 -32.01 -4.60 10.72
N LEU A 242 -31.81 -4.48 9.41
CA LEU A 242 -32.86 -4.13 8.44
C LEU A 242 -34.04 -5.10 8.49
N LYS A 243 -33.80 -6.41 8.68
CA LYS A 243 -34.89 -7.38 8.86
C LYS A 243 -35.68 -7.14 10.15
N LYS A 244 -35.02 -6.73 11.24
CA LYS A 244 -35.70 -6.34 12.49
C LYS A 244 -36.51 -5.06 12.29
N ASP A 245 -35.92 -4.06 11.65
CA ASP A 245 -36.55 -2.77 11.40
C ASP A 245 -37.76 -2.92 10.45
N HIS A 246 -37.63 -3.71 9.39
CA HIS A 246 -38.75 -4.04 8.51
C HIS A 246 -39.86 -4.81 9.25
N ARG A 247 -39.53 -5.73 10.15
CA ARG A 247 -40.55 -6.41 10.99
C ARG A 247 -41.23 -5.43 11.94
N ALA A 248 -40.48 -4.49 12.53
CA ALA A 248 -41.02 -3.46 13.40
C ALA A 248 -41.91 -2.48 12.62
N ALA A 249 -41.50 -2.05 11.43
CA ALA A 249 -42.26 -1.20 10.53
C ALA A 249 -43.55 -1.89 10.07
N LYS A 250 -43.48 -3.18 9.68
CA LYS A 250 -44.66 -3.96 9.31
C LYS A 250 -45.65 -4.08 10.48
N LYS A 251 -45.17 -4.34 11.69
CA LYS A 251 -46.02 -4.35 12.90
C LYS A 251 -46.64 -3.00 13.22
N LYS A 252 -45.97 -1.88 12.90
CA LYS A 252 -46.55 -0.54 13.03
C LYS A 252 -47.63 -0.32 11.98
N LEU A 253 -47.41 -0.78 10.75
CA LEU A 253 -48.38 -0.72 9.66
C LEU A 253 -49.62 -1.57 9.96
N ASP A 254 -49.45 -2.79 10.47
CA ASP A 254 -50.55 -3.69 10.84
C ASP A 254 -51.34 -3.19 12.06
N LYS A 255 -50.79 -2.25 12.85
CA LYS A 255 -51.44 -1.59 13.99
C LYS A 255 -52.10 -0.26 13.62
N LEU A 256 -51.83 0.27 12.43
CA LEU A 256 -52.53 1.44 11.91
C LEU A 256 -53.85 0.94 11.34
N ASP A 257 -54.93 1.09 12.11
CA ASP A 257 -56.27 0.74 11.64
C ASP A 257 -56.67 1.70 10.51
N VAL A 258 -56.84 1.14 9.32
CA VAL A 258 -57.22 1.86 8.09
C VAL A 258 -58.54 2.60 8.27
N GLU A 259 -59.41 2.13 9.18
CA GLU A 259 -60.68 2.81 9.50
C GLU A 259 -60.53 4.03 10.40
N GLU A 260 -59.58 4.04 11.35
CA GLU A 260 -59.32 5.23 12.18
C GLU A 260 -58.61 6.31 11.36
N LEU A 261 -57.66 5.93 10.51
CA LEU A 261 -57.04 6.82 9.54
C LEU A 261 -58.04 7.38 8.52
N ARG A 262 -59.00 6.56 8.05
CA ARG A 262 -60.08 7.06 7.18
C ARG A 262 -60.96 8.07 7.91
N LYS A 263 -61.32 7.83 9.17
CA LYS A 263 -62.13 8.76 9.96
C LYS A 263 -61.38 10.05 10.27
N SER A 264 -60.10 10.00 10.63
CA SER A 264 -59.31 11.23 10.86
C SER A 264 -59.12 12.03 9.58
N ILE A 265 -58.86 11.36 8.45
CA ILE A 265 -58.76 12.01 7.13
C ILE A 265 -60.12 12.59 6.74
N GLU A 266 -61.23 11.89 6.98
CA GLU A 266 -62.58 12.37 6.67
C GLU A 266 -63.02 13.53 7.59
N GLU A 267 -62.58 13.57 8.85
CA GLU A 267 -62.81 14.68 9.79
C GLU A 267 -61.95 15.91 9.48
N GLU A 268 -60.74 15.75 8.93
CA GLU A 268 -59.86 16.87 8.54
C GLU A 268 -60.17 17.41 7.14
N ILE A 269 -60.46 16.53 6.17
CA ILE A 269 -60.68 16.92 4.77
C ILE A 269 -62.12 17.43 4.54
N ARG A 270 -63.13 16.89 5.22
CA ARG A 270 -64.53 17.34 5.07
C ARG A 270 -64.77 18.81 5.44
N PRO A 271 -64.21 19.39 6.52
CA PRO A 271 -64.35 20.81 6.80
C PRO A 271 -63.53 21.69 5.83
N GLU A 272 -62.44 21.19 5.26
CA GLU A 272 -61.66 21.92 4.25
C GLU A 272 -62.37 21.92 2.89
N LEU A 273 -62.91 20.77 2.45
CA LEU A 273 -63.78 20.70 1.28
C LEU A 273 -65.08 21.48 1.47
N GLU A 274 -65.70 21.48 2.66
CA GLU A 274 -66.88 22.31 2.93
C GLU A 274 -66.55 23.81 2.90
N LYS A 275 -65.33 24.22 3.28
CA LYS A 275 -64.87 25.60 3.15
C LYS A 275 -64.56 25.96 1.70
N GLU A 276 -63.92 25.09 0.92
CA GLU A 276 -63.69 25.29 -0.51
C GLU A 276 -65.01 25.31 -1.29
N ILE A 277 -65.92 24.38 -1.04
CA ILE A 277 -67.25 24.34 -1.67
C ILE A 277 -68.10 25.56 -1.26
N ARG A 278 -68.02 26.03 -0.01
CA ARG A 278 -68.70 27.25 0.43
C ARG A 278 -68.06 28.52 -0.14
N ALA A 279 -66.76 28.50 -0.44
CA ALA A 279 -66.05 29.57 -1.14
C ALA A 279 -66.38 29.58 -2.65
N GLU A 280 -66.52 28.42 -3.28
CA GLU A 280 -66.89 28.30 -4.70
C GLU A 280 -68.39 28.52 -4.96
N LEU A 281 -69.27 28.15 -4.01
CA LEU A 281 -70.73 28.34 -4.15
C LEU A 281 -71.25 29.71 -3.67
N GLY A 282 -70.41 30.56 -3.09
CA GLY A 282 -70.73 31.98 -2.80
C GLY A 282 -72.01 32.21 -1.98
N ILE A 283 -72.26 31.43 -0.92
CA ILE A 283 -73.50 31.53 -0.13
C ILE A 283 -73.25 32.30 1.18
N GLU A 284 -73.55 33.60 1.16
CA GLU A 284 -73.98 34.35 2.35
C GLU A 284 -75.51 34.35 2.42
N ALA A 285 -76.12 33.77 3.46
CA ALA A 285 -77.46 34.18 3.89
C ALA A 285 -77.77 33.74 5.33
N LYS A 286 -78.14 34.73 6.15
CA LYS A 286 -78.66 34.60 7.52
C LYS A 286 -80.09 34.06 7.55
N SER A 287 -80.42 33.43 8.67
CA SER A 287 -81.72 32.96 9.17
C SER A 287 -82.98 33.73 8.72
N ALA A 288 -84.00 33.02 8.19
CA ALA A 288 -85.42 33.11 8.55
C ALA A 288 -86.33 32.36 7.55
N ALA A 289 -86.94 31.24 7.95
CA ALA A 289 -88.27 30.84 7.46
C ALA A 289 -88.87 29.74 8.35
N LYS A 290 -89.98 30.10 8.99
CA LYS A 290 -90.76 29.31 9.93
C LYS A 290 -91.78 28.46 9.16
N GLY A 291 -91.76 27.15 9.42
CA GLY A 291 -92.94 26.27 9.46
C GLY A 291 -93.61 25.85 8.14
N ARG A 292 -93.66 24.53 7.89
CA ARG A 292 -94.90 23.81 7.58
C ARG A 292 -94.72 22.29 7.65
N SER A 293 -95.59 21.67 8.43
CA SER A 293 -95.82 20.23 8.53
C SER A 293 -96.50 19.69 7.26
N ALA A 294 -96.16 18.47 6.82
CA ALA A 294 -97.14 17.50 6.31
C ALA A 294 -96.48 16.14 5.97
N ALA A 295 -96.96 15.11 6.68
CA ALA A 295 -97.18 13.71 6.34
C ALA A 295 -96.58 13.10 5.06
N GLY A 296 -96.02 11.89 5.22
CA GLY A 296 -95.69 11.00 4.11
C GLY A 296 -95.15 9.65 4.57
N THR A 297 -95.99 8.85 5.21
CA THR A 297 -95.77 7.42 5.46
C THR A 297 -95.38 6.66 4.18
N SER A 298 -94.33 5.83 4.23
CA SER A 298 -94.41 4.48 3.66
C SER A 298 -93.34 3.56 4.23
N LYS A 299 -93.81 2.37 4.53
CA LYS A 299 -93.22 1.26 5.26
C LYS A 299 -92.95 0.16 4.25
N ALA A 300 -91.74 -0.36 4.19
CA ALA A 300 -91.43 -1.71 3.70
C ALA A 300 -89.99 -2.05 4.17
N LYS A 301 -89.75 -2.98 5.12
CA LYS A 301 -89.76 -4.45 4.97
C LYS A 301 -89.10 -4.87 3.64
N THR A 302 -88.11 -5.72 3.53
CA THR A 302 -87.61 -6.89 4.27
C THR A 302 -86.40 -7.34 3.44
N GLY A 303 -85.31 -7.85 3.99
CA GLY A 303 -85.23 -9.27 4.29
C GLY A 303 -83.86 -9.81 3.86
N ALA A 304 -83.39 -10.76 4.65
CA ALA A 304 -82.08 -11.38 4.60
C ALA A 304 -81.92 -12.46 3.51
N SER A 305 -80.68 -12.74 3.11
CA SER A 305 -80.08 -14.06 2.84
C SER A 305 -78.61 -13.78 2.43
N LYS A 306 -77.54 -14.28 3.06
CA LYS A 306 -77.08 -15.59 3.51
C LYS A 306 -76.87 -16.61 2.39
N GLY A 307 -75.59 -16.89 2.10
CA GLY A 307 -75.06 -18.03 1.33
C GLY A 307 -73.74 -17.62 0.64
N ARG A 308 -72.54 -17.91 1.17
CA ARG A 308 -71.81 -19.17 1.43
C ARG A 308 -71.18 -19.81 0.19
N ALA A 309 -69.92 -20.23 0.39
CA ALA A 309 -69.03 -21.12 -0.39
C ALA A 309 -68.27 -20.43 -1.55
N SER A 310 -66.94 -20.27 -1.48
CA SER A 310 -65.85 -21.26 -1.44
C SER A 310 -65.79 -22.15 -2.68
N SER A 311 -64.78 -21.95 -3.53
CA SER A 311 -64.03 -23.05 -4.12
C SER A 311 -62.66 -22.58 -4.57
N ALA A 312 -61.64 -23.26 -4.04
CA ALA A 312 -60.29 -23.28 -4.58
C ALA A 312 -60.28 -24.22 -5.79
N THR A 313 -59.49 -23.89 -6.83
CA THR A 313 -58.95 -24.92 -7.72
C THR A 313 -57.53 -24.56 -8.17
N LYS A 314 -56.71 -25.61 -8.20
CA LYS A 314 -55.26 -25.73 -8.40
C LYS A 314 -54.84 -25.73 -9.88
N SER A 315 -53.53 -25.56 -10.07
CA SER A 315 -52.65 -26.14 -11.12
C SER A 315 -52.74 -25.48 -12.52
N LYS A 316 -51.69 -25.44 -13.36
CA LYS A 316 -50.48 -26.27 -13.51
C LYS A 316 -49.45 -25.56 -14.40
N ALA A 317 -48.18 -25.91 -14.24
CA ALA A 317 -47.04 -25.56 -15.08
C ALA A 317 -47.07 -26.15 -16.50
N VAL A 318 -46.46 -25.45 -17.46
CA VAL A 318 -45.84 -25.90 -18.75
C VAL A 318 -44.92 -24.73 -19.17
N GLY A 319 -43.69 -24.85 -19.68
CA GLY A 319 -42.81 -25.95 -20.05
C GLY A 319 -41.47 -25.35 -20.48
#